data_AF-A0A1I1HEL8-F1
#
_entry.id   AF-A0A1I1HEL8-F1
#
_cell.length_a   1.000
_cell.length_b   1.000
_cell.length_c   1.000
_cell.angle_alpha   90.00
_cell.angle_beta   90.00
_cell.angle_gamma   90.00
#
_symmetry.space_group_name_H-M   'P 1'
#
loop_
_entity.id
_entity.type
_entity.pdbx_description
1 polymer ?
#
loop_
_entity_poly.entity_id
_entity_poly.type
_entity_poly.pdbx_seq_one_letter_code
_entity_poly.pdbx_strand_id
1 'polypeptide(L)'
;MSKSNSSTEIYVQYERRQTVEQDDAKIESEMKKYRGQCVNSGTFLATGQRDHAFVVPGIFDELMCRKLEGDLSQALGIPVLVTTRYEDTDLGRLLSGAVPRQQSVSEDHAQTESETTDRLRETMLKSLAAADISEVELTYDGYGDEGHVEEIDAWNSSGDAVDLNKYCSAGNPITSETKETLHDLCEEWLDSAITGNFPGWEINDGSRGVICIDVAEGKVTCDHSWRVTNDTRVDL
;
A
#
# COMPACT_ATOMS: atom_id res chain seq x y z
N MET A 1 -13.48 -21.38 15.20
CA MET A 1 -12.54 -20.64 14.33
C MET A 1 -13.36 -19.79 13.38
N SER A 2 -13.48 -18.49 13.67
CA SER A 2 -14.15 -17.55 12.77
C SER A 2 -13.23 -17.33 11.56
N LYS A 3 -13.71 -17.58 10.34
CA LYS A 3 -12.99 -17.15 9.14
C LYS A 3 -13.01 -15.63 9.17
N SER A 4 -11.92 -15.00 9.58
CA SER A 4 -11.75 -13.56 9.37
C SER A 4 -11.79 -13.33 7.86
N ASN A 5 -12.85 -12.71 7.36
CA ASN A 5 -12.97 -12.31 5.97
C ASN A 5 -12.08 -11.06 5.82
N SER A 6 -10.96 -11.18 5.10
CA SER A 6 -10.15 -10.01 4.74
C SER A 6 -10.99 -9.05 3.90
N SER A 7 -10.77 -7.75 4.05
CA SER A 7 -11.54 -6.73 3.33
C SER A 7 -10.63 -5.58 2.94
N THR A 8 -10.50 -5.33 1.65
CA THR A 8 -9.75 -4.19 1.12
C THR A 8 -10.65 -2.98 1.03
N GLU A 9 -10.18 -1.82 1.48
CA GLU A 9 -10.85 -0.55 1.24
C GLU A 9 -10.32 0.06 -0.06
N ILE A 10 -11.25 0.48 -0.92
CA ILE A 10 -10.98 0.98 -2.26
C ILE A 10 -11.44 2.42 -2.33
N TYR A 11 -10.55 3.31 -2.71
CA TYR A 11 -10.79 4.74 -2.87
C TYR A 11 -10.85 5.06 -4.36
N VAL A 12 -11.95 5.66 -4.80
CA VAL A 12 -12.17 6.08 -6.18
C VAL A 12 -12.05 7.60 -6.27
N GLN A 13 -11.05 8.07 -7.02
CA GLN A 13 -10.73 9.49 -7.22
C GLN A 13 -10.93 9.91 -8.68
N TYR A 14 -11.59 11.05 -8.92
CA TYR A 14 -11.86 11.55 -10.28
C TYR A 14 -12.12 13.08 -10.31
N GLU A 15 -11.91 13.69 -11.47
CA GLU A 15 -12.19 15.11 -11.70
C GLU A 15 -13.69 15.35 -11.96
N ARG A 16 -14.37 16.11 -11.09
CA ARG A 16 -15.82 16.34 -11.21
C ARG A 16 -16.20 17.10 -12.48
N ARG A 17 -17.08 16.52 -13.30
CA ARG A 17 -17.69 17.20 -14.47
C ARG A 17 -19.21 17.25 -14.46
N GLN A 18 -19.89 16.44 -13.64
CA GLN A 18 -21.36 16.40 -13.52
C GLN A 18 -21.82 16.71 -12.09
N THR A 19 -23.15 16.66 -11.86
CA THR A 19 -23.72 16.76 -10.51
C THR A 19 -23.37 15.52 -9.69
N VAL A 20 -23.00 15.70 -8.43
CA VAL A 20 -22.56 14.63 -7.49
C VAL A 20 -23.46 13.39 -7.55
N GLU A 21 -24.77 13.56 -7.58
CA GLU A 21 -25.73 12.44 -7.56
C GLU A 21 -25.67 11.53 -8.81
N GLN A 22 -25.27 12.06 -9.97
CA GLN A 22 -25.19 11.29 -11.21
C GLN A 22 -23.91 10.46 -11.29
N ASP A 23 -22.79 11.02 -10.82
CA ASP A 23 -21.51 10.31 -10.77
C ASP A 23 -21.55 9.24 -9.67
N ASP A 24 -22.11 9.55 -8.50
CA ASP A 24 -22.31 8.60 -7.39
C ASP A 24 -23.09 7.35 -7.84
N ALA A 25 -24.20 7.53 -8.56
CA ALA A 25 -25.03 6.42 -9.03
C ALA A 25 -24.31 5.52 -10.04
N LYS A 26 -23.48 6.10 -10.92
CA LYS A 26 -22.67 5.34 -11.89
C LYS A 26 -21.58 4.55 -11.19
N ILE A 27 -20.87 5.18 -10.25
CA ILE A 27 -19.81 4.53 -9.47
C ILE A 27 -20.39 3.36 -8.67
N GLU A 28 -21.49 3.56 -7.95
CA GLU A 28 -22.13 2.47 -7.21
C GLU A 28 -22.61 1.32 -8.11
N SER A 29 -23.12 1.64 -9.31
CA SER A 29 -23.54 0.65 -10.29
C SER A 29 -22.36 -0.19 -10.79
N GLU A 30 -21.23 0.44 -11.10
CA GLU A 30 -20.01 -0.28 -11.52
C GLU A 30 -19.42 -1.10 -10.37
N MET A 31 -19.31 -0.53 -9.17
CA MET A 31 -18.77 -1.23 -7.99
C MET A 31 -19.56 -2.50 -7.66
N LYS A 32 -20.89 -2.50 -7.83
CA LYS A 32 -21.72 -3.70 -7.61
C LYS A 32 -21.35 -4.88 -8.52
N LYS A 33 -20.75 -4.63 -9.69
CA LYS A 33 -20.34 -5.69 -10.63
C LYS A 33 -19.12 -6.49 -10.13
N TYR A 34 -18.29 -5.90 -9.26
CA TYR A 34 -16.99 -6.50 -8.92
C TYR A 34 -17.08 -7.60 -7.88
N ARG A 35 -17.93 -7.48 -6.84
CA ARG A 35 -18.18 -8.58 -5.87
C ARG A 35 -19.58 -8.63 -5.24
N GLY A 36 -20.56 -7.90 -5.76
CA GLY A 36 -21.97 -7.96 -5.29
C GLY A 36 -22.23 -7.51 -3.84
N GLN A 37 -21.20 -7.31 -3.03
CA GLN A 37 -21.22 -6.83 -1.64
C GLN A 37 -20.13 -5.76 -1.45
N CYS A 38 -20.18 -4.69 -2.24
CA CYS A 38 -19.37 -3.52 -1.99
C CYS A 38 -20.17 -2.61 -1.04
N VAL A 39 -19.65 -2.32 0.14
CA VAL A 39 -20.28 -1.38 1.07
C VAL A 39 -19.63 -0.03 0.82
N ASN A 40 -20.40 0.95 0.38
CA ASN A 40 -19.96 2.34 0.33
C ASN A 40 -19.72 2.80 1.77
N SER A 41 -18.46 2.91 2.19
CA SER A 41 -18.07 3.39 3.52
C SER A 41 -18.03 4.91 3.58
N GLY A 42 -17.87 5.57 2.42
CA GLY A 42 -18.01 7.01 2.20
C GLY A 42 -17.21 7.88 3.18
N THR A 43 -16.06 8.40 2.75
CA THR A 43 -15.23 9.27 3.60
C THR A 43 -15.13 10.67 3.01
N PHE A 44 -15.32 11.68 3.87
CA PHE A 44 -15.01 13.07 3.54
C PHE A 44 -13.53 13.31 3.83
N LEU A 45 -12.73 13.65 2.81
CA LEU A 45 -11.42 14.22 3.05
C LEU A 45 -11.58 15.66 3.56
N ALA A 46 -10.66 16.09 4.43
CA ALA A 46 -10.59 17.47 4.93
C ALA A 46 -10.45 18.52 3.80
N THR A 47 -10.05 18.08 2.60
CA THR A 47 -9.92 18.87 1.37
C THR A 47 -11.27 19.21 0.70
N GLY A 48 -12.39 18.66 1.18
CA GLY A 48 -13.72 18.88 0.58
C GLY A 48 -13.99 18.05 -0.68
N GLN A 49 -13.04 17.22 -1.09
CA GLN A 49 -13.28 16.13 -2.04
C GLN A 49 -14.01 14.99 -1.31
N ARG A 50 -15.03 14.43 -1.98
CA ARG A 50 -15.65 13.17 -1.55
C ARG A 50 -14.86 12.08 -2.23
N ASP A 51 -14.17 11.28 -1.44
CA ASP A 51 -13.62 10.03 -1.92
C ASP A 51 -14.71 8.98 -1.78
N HIS A 52 -15.03 8.34 -2.89
CA HIS A 52 -15.93 7.20 -2.86
C HIS A 52 -15.12 6.01 -2.33
N ALA A 53 -15.19 5.82 -1.02
CA ALA A 53 -14.58 4.70 -0.33
C ALA A 53 -15.54 3.50 -0.32
N PHE A 54 -15.04 2.34 -0.74
CA PHE A 54 -15.78 1.09 -0.77
C PHE A 54 -15.00 0.01 -0.06
N VAL A 55 -15.66 -0.70 0.85
CA VAL A 55 -15.10 -1.92 1.44
C VAL A 55 -15.52 -3.11 0.59
N VAL A 56 -14.53 -3.86 0.10
CA VAL A 56 -14.72 -5.03 -0.76
C VAL A 56 -14.10 -6.28 -0.10
N PRO A 57 -14.79 -7.43 -0.08
CA PRO A 57 -14.26 -8.64 0.53
C PRO A 57 -13.14 -9.29 -0.31
N GLY A 58 -12.04 -9.64 0.36
CA GLY A 58 -10.85 -10.26 -0.20
C GLY A 58 -9.81 -9.25 -0.72
N ILE A 59 -8.68 -9.77 -1.20
CA ILE A 59 -7.60 -8.96 -1.79
C ILE A 59 -8.05 -8.45 -3.16
N PHE A 60 -7.87 -7.15 -3.39
CA PHE A 60 -8.07 -6.50 -4.69
C PHE A 60 -6.71 -6.35 -5.37
N ASP A 61 -6.46 -7.12 -6.43
CA ASP A 61 -5.19 -7.17 -7.15
C ASP A 61 -5.11 -6.16 -8.31
N GLU A 62 -3.95 -6.07 -8.97
CA GLU A 62 -3.68 -5.18 -10.10
C GLU A 62 -4.69 -5.35 -11.25
N LEU A 63 -5.03 -6.60 -11.62
CA LEU A 63 -5.96 -6.88 -12.71
C LEU A 63 -7.38 -6.39 -12.37
N MET A 64 -7.80 -6.56 -11.12
CA MET A 64 -9.08 -6.04 -10.63
C MET A 64 -9.07 -4.51 -10.59
N CYS A 65 -7.99 -3.87 -10.11
CA CYS A 65 -7.82 -2.41 -10.13
C CYS A 65 -7.92 -1.86 -11.56
N ARG A 66 -7.12 -2.39 -12.49
CA ARG A 66 -7.11 -1.99 -13.90
C ARG A 66 -8.48 -2.09 -14.54
N LYS A 67 -9.14 -3.25 -14.35
CA LYS A 67 -10.47 -3.45 -14.90
C LYS A 67 -11.43 -2.41 -14.31
N LEU A 68 -11.37 -2.17 -13.00
CA LEU A 68 -12.27 -1.23 -12.32
C LEU A 68 -12.05 0.22 -12.78
N GLU A 69 -10.80 0.66 -12.88
CA GLU A 69 -10.45 1.97 -13.43
C GLU A 69 -10.96 2.14 -14.85
N GLY A 70 -10.81 1.12 -15.70
CA GLY A 70 -11.32 1.13 -17.07
C GLY A 70 -12.84 1.24 -17.13
N ASP A 71 -13.56 0.39 -16.38
CA ASP A 71 -15.02 0.37 -16.33
C ASP A 71 -15.58 1.70 -15.78
N LEU A 72 -14.97 2.24 -14.71
CA LEU A 72 -15.36 3.52 -14.12
C LEU A 72 -15.04 4.70 -15.05
N SER A 73 -13.86 4.71 -15.68
CA SER A 73 -13.48 5.76 -16.61
C SER A 73 -14.40 5.79 -17.83
N GLN A 74 -14.79 4.62 -18.34
CA GLN A 74 -15.77 4.51 -19.42
C GLN A 74 -17.16 4.99 -18.99
N ALA A 75 -17.62 4.61 -17.79
CA ALA A 75 -18.94 4.99 -17.29
C ALA A 75 -19.07 6.50 -17.01
N LEU A 76 -18.01 7.12 -16.49
CA LEU A 76 -17.97 8.55 -16.16
C LEU A 76 -17.54 9.43 -17.36
N GLY A 77 -16.86 8.86 -18.35
CA GLY A 77 -16.31 9.61 -19.49
C GLY A 77 -15.13 10.52 -19.12
N ILE A 78 -14.44 10.18 -18.04
CA ILE A 78 -13.29 10.90 -17.47
C ILE A 78 -12.29 9.89 -16.90
N PRO A 79 -11.00 10.22 -16.78
CA PRO A 79 -10.05 9.37 -16.08
C PRO A 79 -10.43 9.21 -14.60
N VAL A 80 -10.29 7.98 -14.10
CA VAL A 80 -10.53 7.60 -12.71
C VAL A 80 -9.28 6.90 -12.18
N LEU A 81 -8.87 7.27 -10.97
CA LEU A 81 -7.82 6.59 -10.22
C LEU A 81 -8.44 5.75 -9.11
N VAL A 82 -7.98 4.52 -8.97
CA VAL A 82 -8.36 3.60 -7.89
C VAL A 82 -7.15 3.36 -7.00
N THR A 83 -7.29 3.71 -5.72
CA THR A 83 -6.29 3.43 -4.68
C THR A 83 -6.84 2.37 -3.74
N THR A 84 -6.01 1.43 -3.32
CA THR A 84 -6.36 0.39 -2.36
C THR A 84 -5.65 0.64 -1.05
N ARG A 85 -6.40 0.64 0.06
CA ARG A 85 -5.86 0.68 1.42
C ARG A 85 -5.88 -0.71 2.02
N TYR A 86 -4.75 -1.11 2.57
CA TYR A 86 -4.57 -2.38 3.29
C TYR A 86 -4.23 -2.08 4.76
N GLU A 87 -4.93 -2.74 5.68
CA GLU A 87 -4.57 -2.73 7.10
C GLU A 87 -3.69 -3.94 7.47
N ASP A 88 -2.96 -3.84 8.59
CA ASP A 88 -2.01 -4.82 9.13
C ASP A 88 -2.49 -6.29 9.11
N THR A 89 -3.80 -6.55 9.34
CA THR A 89 -4.36 -7.91 9.28
C THR A 89 -4.41 -8.51 7.87
N ASP A 90 -4.45 -7.67 6.83
CA ASP A 90 -4.45 -8.09 5.43
C ASP A 90 -3.01 -8.17 4.89
N LEU A 91 -2.13 -7.26 5.32
CA LEU A 91 -0.68 -7.34 5.06
C LEU A 91 -0.06 -8.57 5.73
N GLY A 92 -0.38 -8.86 7.00
CA GLY A 92 0.09 -10.05 7.71
C GLY A 92 -0.32 -11.38 7.08
N ARG A 93 -1.40 -11.44 6.30
CA ARG A 93 -1.82 -12.63 5.54
C ARG A 93 -1.13 -12.78 4.19
N LEU A 94 -0.81 -11.65 3.56
CA LEU A 94 0.06 -11.61 2.38
C LEU A 94 1.49 -12.02 2.78
N LEU A 95 1.98 -11.55 3.93
CA LEU A 95 3.22 -11.98 4.55
C LEU A 95 3.18 -13.46 4.93
N SER A 96 2.08 -14.00 5.47
CA SER A 96 2.00 -15.43 5.85
C SER A 96 1.74 -16.42 4.69
N GLY A 97 1.86 -16.01 3.42
CA GLY A 97 1.73 -16.90 2.26
C GLY A 97 0.36 -17.57 2.08
N ALA A 98 -0.72 -17.05 2.67
CA ALA A 98 -2.03 -17.73 2.67
C ALA A 98 -2.89 -17.49 1.41
N VAL A 99 -2.28 -17.06 0.29
CA VAL A 99 -2.93 -17.03 -1.03
C VAL A 99 -2.54 -18.31 -1.78
N PRO A 100 -3.49 -19.16 -2.21
CA PRO A 100 -3.14 -20.40 -2.90
C PRO A 100 -2.60 -20.08 -4.30
N ARG A 101 -1.26 -20.07 -4.45
CA ARG A 101 -0.58 -20.07 -5.76
C ARG A 101 -0.58 -21.50 -6.34
N GLN A 102 -0.88 -21.65 -7.63
CA GLN A 102 -0.73 -22.95 -8.32
C GLN A 102 0.75 -23.33 -8.44
N GLN A 103 1.04 -24.60 -8.15
CA GLN A 103 2.32 -25.20 -7.79
C GLN A 103 3.40 -25.23 -8.88
N SER A 104 4.68 -25.11 -8.50
CA SER A 104 5.57 -26.30 -8.35
C SER A 104 7.10 -26.03 -8.20
N VAL A 105 7.59 -24.80 -7.93
CA VAL A 105 9.05 -24.58 -7.69
C VAL A 105 9.38 -23.57 -6.55
N SER A 106 8.40 -22.92 -5.91
CA SER A 106 8.64 -21.63 -5.21
C SER A 106 8.22 -21.54 -3.74
N GLU A 107 7.85 -22.64 -3.07
CA GLU A 107 7.34 -22.58 -1.68
C GLU A 107 8.45 -22.28 -0.66
N ASP A 108 9.65 -22.86 -0.80
CA ASP A 108 10.76 -22.64 0.13
C ASP A 108 11.33 -21.20 0.06
N HIS A 109 11.40 -20.62 -1.13
CA HIS A 109 11.88 -19.24 -1.31
C HIS A 109 10.88 -18.22 -0.76
N ALA A 110 9.59 -18.39 -1.08
CA ALA A 110 8.53 -17.51 -0.58
C ALA A 110 8.39 -17.57 0.95
N GLN A 111 8.56 -18.76 1.54
CA GLN A 111 8.56 -18.91 3.00
C GLN A 111 9.77 -18.22 3.66
N THR A 112 10.95 -18.31 3.03
CA THR A 112 12.17 -17.67 3.54
C THR A 112 12.09 -16.14 3.45
N GLU A 113 11.52 -15.60 2.36
CA GLU A 113 11.30 -14.16 2.15
C GLU A 113 10.27 -13.58 3.14
N SER A 114 9.19 -14.32 3.40
CA SER A 114 8.20 -14.00 4.43
C SER A 114 8.83 -13.92 5.83
N GLU A 115 9.57 -14.95 6.24
CA GLU A 115 10.24 -15.00 7.54
C GLU A 115 11.31 -13.91 7.69
N THR A 116 11.93 -13.50 6.57
CA THR A 116 12.88 -12.40 6.53
C THR A 116 12.18 -11.06 6.73
N THR A 117 11.07 -10.83 6.03
CA THR A 117 10.25 -9.60 6.15
C THR A 117 9.72 -9.43 7.57
N ASP A 118 9.23 -10.50 8.20
CA ASP A 118 8.71 -10.46 9.58
C ASP A 118 9.82 -10.16 10.60
N ARG A 119 10.99 -10.77 10.43
CA ARG A 119 12.15 -10.48 11.28
C ARG A 119 12.64 -9.05 11.14
N LEU A 120 12.66 -8.52 9.91
CA LEU A 120 13.00 -7.12 9.65
C LEU A 120 11.98 -6.20 10.32
N ARG A 121 10.67 -6.49 10.19
CA ARG A 121 9.58 -5.73 10.84
C ARG A 121 9.77 -5.64 12.34
N GLU A 122 9.99 -6.79 13.00
CA GLU A 122 10.20 -6.82 14.45
C GLU A 122 11.43 -6.04 14.89
N THR A 123 12.52 -6.14 14.13
CA THR A 123 13.78 -5.45 14.42
C THR A 123 13.60 -3.94 14.26
N MET A 124 12.98 -3.53 13.14
CA MET A 124 12.64 -2.15 12.84
C MET A 124 11.77 -1.53 13.95
N LEU A 125 10.65 -2.15 14.33
CA LEU A 125 9.76 -1.63 15.37
C LEU A 125 10.46 -1.47 16.73
N LYS A 126 11.30 -2.43 17.12
CA LYS A 126 12.09 -2.35 18.36
C LYS A 126 13.08 -1.18 18.31
N SER A 127 13.75 -0.99 17.18
CA SER A 127 14.75 0.07 17.00
C SER A 127 14.13 1.46 16.91
N LEU A 128 12.99 1.61 16.23
CA LEU A 128 12.21 2.84 16.20
C LEU A 128 11.76 3.25 17.61
N ALA A 129 11.20 2.30 18.37
CA ALA A 129 10.79 2.55 19.74
C ALA A 129 11.97 2.93 20.66
N ALA A 130 13.14 2.30 20.48
CA ALA A 130 14.35 2.63 21.24
C ALA A 130 14.87 4.05 20.95
N ALA A 131 14.59 4.59 19.76
CA ALA A 131 14.94 5.94 19.34
C ALA A 131 13.86 7.01 19.69
N ASP A 132 12.80 6.64 20.43
CA ASP A 132 11.64 7.49 20.75
C ASP A 132 10.85 7.95 19.52
N ILE A 133 10.85 7.14 18.45
CA ILE A 133 10.05 7.37 17.25
C ILE A 133 8.69 6.72 17.44
N SER A 134 7.63 7.49 17.20
CA SER A 134 6.24 7.01 17.33
C SER A 134 5.56 6.75 16.00
N GLU A 135 5.95 7.47 14.95
CA GLU A 135 5.33 7.38 13.62
C GLU A 135 6.40 7.44 12.54
N VAL A 136 6.24 6.62 11.50
CA VAL A 136 7.08 6.63 10.30
C VAL A 136 6.18 6.55 9.07
N GLU A 137 6.46 7.40 8.08
CA GLU A 137 5.84 7.39 6.76
C GLU A 137 6.89 7.06 5.70
N LEU A 138 6.60 6.07 4.87
CA LEU A 138 7.49 5.53 3.84
C LEU A 138 6.82 5.69 2.48
N THR A 139 7.37 6.53 1.62
CA THR A 139 6.87 6.72 0.25
C THR A 139 7.72 5.95 -0.73
N TYR A 140 7.08 5.24 -1.66
CA TYR A 140 7.76 4.50 -2.72
C TYR A 140 7.15 4.77 -4.09
N ASP A 141 7.99 4.66 -5.11
CA ASP A 141 7.61 4.84 -6.51
C ASP A 141 8.36 3.85 -7.40
N GLY A 142 7.60 2.98 -8.06
CA GLY A 142 8.07 2.03 -9.05
C GLY A 142 7.71 2.51 -10.46
N TYR A 143 8.67 2.49 -11.37
CA TYR A 143 8.48 2.81 -12.77
C TYR A 143 9.63 2.29 -13.64
N GLY A 144 9.31 1.74 -14.82
CA GLY A 144 10.31 1.48 -15.86
C GLY A 144 11.23 0.30 -15.57
N ASP A 145 10.71 -0.74 -14.89
CA ASP A 145 11.44 -1.92 -14.42
C ASP A 145 12.47 -1.61 -13.30
N GLU A 146 12.34 -0.42 -12.69
CA GLU A 146 13.07 0.02 -11.51
C GLU A 146 12.06 0.53 -10.46
N GLY A 147 12.46 0.53 -9.20
CA GLY A 147 11.69 1.13 -8.13
C GLY A 147 12.59 1.54 -6.97
N HIS A 148 12.21 2.60 -6.27
CA HIS A 148 13.00 3.12 -5.16
C HIS A 148 12.10 3.65 -4.04
N VAL A 149 12.68 3.72 -2.84
CA VAL A 149 12.10 4.41 -1.69
C VAL A 149 12.31 5.91 -1.88
N GLU A 150 11.25 6.66 -2.15
CA GLU A 150 11.37 8.09 -2.44
C GLU A 150 11.70 8.89 -1.19
N GLU A 151 11.04 8.58 -0.07
CA GLU A 151 11.12 9.38 1.14
C GLU A 151 10.80 8.54 2.38
N ILE A 152 11.54 8.77 3.46
CA ILE A 152 11.28 8.21 4.79
C ILE A 152 11.21 9.35 5.80
N ASP A 153 10.00 9.68 6.23
CA ASP A 153 9.75 10.67 7.26
C ASP A 153 9.42 9.98 8.59
N ALA A 154 9.89 10.57 9.69
CA ALA A 154 9.68 10.02 11.02
C ALA A 154 9.43 11.11 12.04
N TRP A 155 8.58 10.80 13.03
CA TRP A 155 8.24 11.71 14.11
C TRP A 155 8.37 11.03 15.47
N ASN A 156 8.84 11.79 16.46
CA ASN A 156 8.89 11.33 17.85
C ASN A 156 7.51 11.40 18.52
N SER A 157 7.43 10.88 19.75
CA SER A 157 6.21 10.89 20.57
C SER A 157 5.63 12.29 20.86
N SER A 158 6.41 13.36 20.63
CA SER A 158 5.97 14.75 20.75
C SER A 158 5.50 15.36 19.41
N GLY A 159 5.62 14.63 18.31
CA GLY A 159 5.30 15.07 16.94
C GLY A 159 6.41 15.85 16.25
N ASP A 160 7.63 15.88 16.80
CA ASP A 160 8.76 16.54 16.15
C ASP A 160 9.38 15.61 15.10
N ALA A 161 9.75 16.17 13.94
CA ALA A 161 10.44 15.43 12.90
C ALA A 161 11.82 14.95 13.36
N VAL A 162 12.14 13.69 13.08
CA VAL A 162 13.37 13.00 13.47
C VAL A 162 14.11 12.53 12.23
N ASP A 163 15.40 12.85 12.17
CA ASP A 163 16.29 12.34 11.13
C ASP A 163 16.81 10.95 11.51
N LEU A 164 16.28 9.92 10.83
CA LEU A 164 16.62 8.51 11.08
C LEU A 164 18.10 8.21 10.84
N ASN A 165 18.79 8.99 10.00
CA ASN A 165 20.23 8.86 9.76
C ASN A 165 21.08 9.26 10.97
N LYS A 166 20.49 9.71 12.07
CA LYS A 166 21.18 9.98 13.34
C LYS A 166 21.18 8.78 14.28
N TYR A 167 20.48 7.71 13.92
CA TYR A 167 20.37 6.49 14.72
C TYR A 167 20.90 5.30 13.93
N CYS A 168 21.56 4.37 14.62
CA CYS A 168 21.94 3.08 14.04
C CYS A 168 20.72 2.15 13.96
N SER A 169 20.84 1.05 13.22
CA SER A 169 19.80 0.03 13.08
C SER A 169 19.34 -0.62 14.40
N ALA A 170 20.03 -0.39 15.52
CA ALA A 170 19.63 -0.79 16.87
C ALA A 170 18.88 0.30 17.67
N GLY A 171 18.60 1.47 17.06
CA GLY A 171 17.89 2.59 17.67
C GLY A 171 18.73 3.50 18.57
N ASN A 172 20.05 3.31 18.61
CA ASN A 172 20.95 4.16 19.39
C ASN A 172 21.52 5.28 18.52
N PRO A 173 21.92 6.44 19.08
CA PRO A 173 22.62 7.47 18.31
C PRO A 173 23.86 6.92 17.59
N ILE A 174 24.07 7.34 16.35
CA ILE A 174 25.21 6.89 15.53
C ILE A 174 26.53 7.23 16.20
N THR A 175 27.46 6.27 16.12
CA THR A 175 28.88 6.46 16.41
C THR A 175 29.71 6.31 15.13
N SER A 176 30.99 6.70 15.18
CA SER A 176 31.91 6.61 14.03
C SER A 176 32.13 5.20 13.46
N GLU A 177 31.71 4.15 14.17
CA GLU A 177 31.83 2.74 13.75
C GLU A 177 30.52 2.16 13.19
N THR A 178 29.46 2.97 13.13
CA THR A 178 28.15 2.52 12.65
C THR A 178 28.18 2.31 11.14
N LYS A 179 27.68 1.16 10.69
CA LYS A 179 27.62 0.79 9.26
C LYS A 179 26.22 0.89 8.65
N GLU A 180 25.19 0.69 9.47
CA GLU A 180 23.79 0.67 9.05
C GLU A 180 23.00 1.60 9.97
N THR A 181 22.28 2.51 9.34
CA THR A 181 21.42 3.48 9.99
C THR A 181 20.02 2.89 10.22
N LEU A 182 19.23 3.59 11.03
CA LEU A 182 17.81 3.25 11.18
C LEU A 182 17.01 3.54 9.90
N HIS A 183 17.47 4.49 9.09
CA HIS A 183 16.94 4.75 7.75
C HIS A 183 17.13 3.51 6.86
N ASP A 184 18.35 2.98 6.77
CA ASP A 184 18.67 1.80 5.95
C ASP A 184 17.82 0.59 6.34
N LEU A 185 17.59 0.39 7.65
CA LEU A 185 16.74 -0.70 8.13
C LEU A 185 15.26 -0.53 7.72
N CYS A 186 14.74 0.70 7.73
CA CYS A 186 13.38 0.97 7.28
C CYS A 186 13.26 0.76 5.76
N GLU A 187 14.28 1.16 5.00
CA GLU A 187 14.36 0.97 3.56
C GLU A 187 14.41 -0.53 3.19
N GLU A 188 15.25 -1.32 3.85
CA GLU A 188 15.35 -2.78 3.64
C GLU A 188 14.02 -3.48 3.96
N TRP A 189 13.36 -3.07 5.05
CA TRP A 189 12.03 -3.60 5.38
C TRP A 189 10.99 -3.21 4.32
N LEU A 190 11.00 -1.97 3.84
CA LEU A 190 10.05 -1.49 2.83
C LEU A 190 10.20 -2.28 1.52
N ASP A 191 11.42 -2.46 1.03
CA ASP A 191 11.70 -3.23 -0.18
C ASP A 191 11.21 -4.68 -0.06
N SER A 192 11.53 -5.34 1.06
CA SER A 192 11.07 -6.70 1.37
C SER A 192 9.53 -6.78 1.44
N ALA A 193 8.89 -5.79 2.06
CA ALA A 193 7.45 -5.73 2.19
C ALA A 193 6.75 -5.51 0.85
N ILE A 194 7.18 -4.53 0.04
CA ILE A 194 6.55 -4.24 -1.25
C ILE A 194 6.74 -5.40 -2.22
N THR A 195 7.95 -5.94 -2.32
CA THR A 195 8.26 -7.06 -3.23
C THR A 195 7.43 -8.30 -2.90
N GLY A 196 7.23 -8.60 -1.61
CA GLY A 196 6.38 -9.72 -1.18
C GLY A 196 4.87 -9.50 -1.42
N ASN A 197 4.39 -8.26 -1.24
CA ASN A 197 2.95 -7.94 -1.24
C ASN A 197 2.40 -7.50 -2.61
N PHE A 198 3.23 -6.83 -3.41
CA PHE A 198 2.86 -6.22 -4.69
C PHE A 198 3.82 -6.70 -5.80
N PRO A 199 3.80 -8.00 -6.16
CA PRO A 199 4.67 -8.50 -7.23
C PRO A 199 4.37 -7.76 -8.53
N GLY A 200 5.42 -7.25 -9.19
CA GLY A 200 5.29 -6.46 -10.42
C GLY A 200 5.09 -4.96 -10.21
N TRP A 201 5.20 -4.46 -8.98
CA TRP A 201 5.11 -3.03 -8.63
C TRP A 201 6.08 -2.12 -9.41
N GLU A 202 7.19 -2.67 -9.89
CA GLU A 202 8.24 -2.02 -10.67
C GLU A 202 8.00 -2.07 -12.19
N ILE A 203 7.14 -2.98 -12.65
CA ILE A 203 7.08 -3.38 -14.07
C ILE A 203 6.19 -2.42 -14.88
N ASN A 204 6.66 -2.06 -16.08
CA ASN A 204 5.97 -1.15 -16.99
C ASN A 204 5.73 0.23 -16.35
N ASP A 205 4.45 0.62 -16.21
CA ASP A 205 4.04 1.87 -15.57
C ASP A 205 4.27 1.85 -14.06
N GLY A 206 4.49 0.66 -13.47
CA GLY A 206 4.76 0.43 -12.07
C GLY A 206 3.61 0.83 -11.15
N SER A 207 3.95 1.26 -9.94
CA SER A 207 3.01 1.60 -8.89
C SER A 207 3.67 2.51 -7.87
N ARG A 208 2.87 3.14 -7.03
CA ARG A 208 3.36 3.98 -5.94
C ARG A 208 2.52 3.76 -4.70
N GLY A 209 3.06 4.13 -3.56
CA GLY A 209 2.28 4.08 -2.33
C GLY A 209 2.95 4.75 -1.16
N VAL A 210 2.19 4.81 -0.09
CA VAL A 210 2.62 5.34 1.21
C VAL A 210 2.31 4.29 2.26
N ILE A 211 3.34 3.91 3.03
CA ILE A 211 3.20 3.04 4.19
C ILE A 211 3.36 3.87 5.45
N CYS A 212 2.37 3.82 6.33
CA CYS A 212 2.42 4.45 7.65
C CYS A 212 2.59 3.37 8.73
N ILE A 213 3.50 3.63 9.67
CA ILE A 213 3.80 2.76 10.80
C ILE A 213 3.46 3.50 12.09
N ASP A 214 2.51 2.97 12.86
CA ASP A 214 2.32 3.32 14.27
C ASP A 214 3.22 2.40 15.11
N VAL A 215 4.28 2.96 15.68
CA VAL A 215 5.29 2.19 16.41
C VAL A 215 4.74 1.68 17.74
N ALA A 216 3.85 2.44 18.40
CA ALA A 216 3.32 2.10 19.70
C ALA A 216 2.31 0.95 19.62
N GLU A 217 1.45 0.97 18.61
CA GLU A 217 0.50 -0.11 18.32
C GLU A 217 1.15 -1.25 17.53
N GLY A 218 2.33 -1.01 16.93
CA GLY A 218 2.96 -1.91 15.98
C GLY A 218 2.09 -2.15 14.75
N LYS A 219 1.26 -1.16 14.38
CA LYS A 219 0.28 -1.22 13.28
C LYS A 219 0.93 -0.66 12.02
N VAL A 220 0.72 -1.35 10.90
CA VAL A 220 1.14 -0.90 9.56
C VAL A 220 -0.09 -0.71 8.68
N THR A 221 -0.13 0.39 7.94
CA THR A 221 -1.13 0.64 6.90
C THR A 221 -0.46 1.01 5.60
N CYS A 222 -0.99 0.55 4.48
CA CYS A 222 -0.46 0.87 3.15
C CYS A 222 -1.57 1.42 2.26
N ASP A 223 -1.35 2.62 1.72
CA ASP A 223 -2.11 3.20 0.64
C ASP A 223 -1.36 2.96 -0.68
N HIS A 224 -1.92 2.11 -1.52
CA HIS A 224 -1.27 1.64 -2.74
C HIS A 224 -2.05 2.06 -3.99
N SER A 225 -1.33 2.50 -5.02
CA SER A 225 -1.86 2.90 -6.31
C SER A 225 -1.05 2.24 -7.43
N TRP A 226 -1.69 1.35 -8.17
CA TRP A 226 -1.15 0.87 -9.45
C TRP A 226 -1.17 2.01 -10.47
N ARG A 227 -0.12 2.16 -11.29
CA ARG A 227 -0.16 3.06 -12.44
C ARG A 227 -0.66 2.28 -13.65
N VAL A 228 -1.57 2.90 -14.38
CA VAL A 228 -2.18 2.31 -15.57
C VAL A 228 -2.09 3.32 -16.69
N THR A 229 -1.19 3.10 -17.64
CA THR A 229 -1.26 3.78 -18.92
C THR A 229 -2.15 2.95 -19.83
N ASN A 230 -3.25 3.54 -20.30
CA ASN A 230 -3.96 2.98 -21.44
C ASN A 230 -3.01 3.05 -22.65
N ASP A 231 -2.35 1.95 -22.98
CA ASP A 231 -1.79 1.77 -24.32
C ASP A 231 -2.97 1.58 -25.28
N THR A 232 -3.72 2.67 -25.51
CA THR A 232 -4.55 2.78 -26.70
C THR A 232 -3.60 2.78 -27.88
N ARG A 233 -3.29 1.58 -28.36
CA ARG A 233 -2.83 1.37 -29.71
C ARG A 233 -3.93 1.89 -30.62
N VAL A 234 -3.82 3.16 -31.01
CA VAL A 234 -4.61 3.70 -32.11
C VAL A 234 -3.92 3.15 -33.35
N ASP A 235 -4.34 1.96 -33.79
CA ASP A 235 -4.00 1.50 -35.13
C ASP A 235 -4.62 2.53 -36.10
N LEU A 236 -3.78 3.35 -36.72
CA LEU A 236 -4.12 4.36 -37.73
C LEU A 236 -4.56 3.72 -39.05
#